data_AF-A0A2Y9C2A1-F1
#
_entry.id   AF-A0A2Y9C2A1-F1
#
_cell.length_a   1.000
_cell.length_b   1.000
_cell.length_c   1.000
_cell.angle_alpha   90.00
_cell.angle_beta   90.00
_cell.angle_gamma   90.00
#
_symmetry.space_group_name_H-M   'P 1'
#
loop_
_entity.id
_entity.type
_entity.pdbx_description
1 polymer ?
#
loop_
_entity_poly.entity_id
_entity_poly.type
_entity_poly.pdbx_seq_one_letter_code
_entity_poly.pdbx_strand_id
1 'polypeptide(L)'
;MRRGRVAFALAAVCGLLHAAVSAYWAAGGTALLATLGETILTAVGDSTWLLWPVTAVKTLVAVLPLVFERTGWPPLTRALAWLAGAVLVLWGGINTITGNLVLSGIISPAGGYDRDAMIGHAWLWDPLFLIWGLALLVGLWRTRAAARRTAMITNVQTKA
;
A
#
# COMPACT_ATOMS: atom_id res chain seq x y z
N MET A 1 0.91 6.09 24.26
CA MET A 1 0.77 5.33 22.98
C MET A 1 2.02 5.55 22.15
N ARG A 2 2.69 4.49 21.66
CA ARG A 2 3.88 4.62 20.80
C ARG A 2 3.50 5.41 19.54
N ARG A 3 4.17 6.55 19.31
CA ARG A 3 3.88 7.46 18.20
C ARG A 3 4.13 6.72 16.88
N GLY A 4 3.06 6.42 16.13
CA GLY A 4 3.14 5.74 14.82
C GLY A 4 2.39 4.40 14.74
N ARG A 5 2.08 3.75 15.87
CA ARG A 5 1.42 2.43 15.87
C ARG A 5 0.09 2.40 15.12
N VAL A 6 -0.77 3.41 15.33
CA VAL A 6 -2.07 3.49 14.64
C VAL A 6 -1.89 3.56 13.12
N ALA A 7 -0.88 4.29 12.65
CA ALA A 7 -0.59 4.42 11.23
C ALA A 7 -0.06 3.09 10.65
N PHE A 8 0.83 2.40 11.36
CA PHE A 8 1.28 1.07 10.94
C PHE A 8 0.18 0.00 11.02
N ALA A 9 -0.76 0.11 11.97
CA ALA A 9 -1.91 -0.78 12.05
C ALA A 9 -2.87 -0.56 10.87
N LEU A 10 -3.14 0.70 10.51
CA LEU A 10 -3.93 1.03 9.33
C LEU A 10 -3.26 0.52 8.05
N ALA A 11 -1.94 0.73 7.90
CA ALA A 11 -1.16 0.18 6.81
C ALA A 11 -1.26 -1.36 6.75
N ALA A 12 -1.15 -2.03 7.89
CA ALA A 12 -1.26 -3.49 7.96
C ALA A 12 -2.65 -3.97 7.53
N VAL A 13 -3.73 -3.32 7.98
CA VAL A 13 -5.10 -3.67 7.59
C VAL A 13 -5.28 -3.53 6.07
N CYS A 14 -4.91 -2.39 5.49
CA CYS A 14 -5.04 -2.17 4.05
C CYS A 14 -4.21 -3.16 3.22
N GLY A 15 -2.96 -3.40 3.61
CA GLY A 15 -2.10 -4.36 2.91
C GLY A 15 -2.56 -5.81 3.05
N LEU A 16 -3.10 -6.20 4.22
CA LEU A 16 -3.67 -7.53 4.43
C LEU A 16 -4.97 -7.73 3.66
N LEU A 17 -5.80 -6.70 3.48
CA LEU A 17 -6.97 -6.77 2.60
C LEU A 17 -6.54 -7.05 1.15
N HIS A 18 -5.54 -6.33 0.63
CA HIS A 18 -4.98 -6.61 -0.69
C HIS A 18 -4.41 -8.04 -0.79
N ALA A 19 -3.69 -8.49 0.24
CA ALA A 19 -3.11 -9.83 0.28
C ALA A 19 -4.20 -10.91 0.30
N ALA A 20 -5.25 -10.73 1.11
CA ALA A 20 -6.36 -11.67 1.22
C ALA A 20 -7.11 -11.84 -0.10
N VAL A 21 -7.38 -10.74 -0.82
CA VAL A 21 -7.97 -10.82 -2.16
C VAL A 21 -7.03 -11.53 -3.14
N SER A 22 -5.72 -11.22 -3.08
CA SER A 22 -4.74 -11.88 -3.95
C SER A 22 -4.68 -13.40 -3.67
N ALA A 23 -4.78 -13.82 -2.41
CA ALA A 23 -4.83 -15.22 -1.99
C ALA A 23 -6.12 -15.90 -2.46
N TYR A 24 -7.25 -15.20 -2.34
CA TYR A 24 -8.55 -15.68 -2.80
C TYR A 24 -8.54 -15.95 -4.32
N TRP A 25 -7.99 -15.03 -5.11
CA TRP A 25 -7.81 -15.25 -6.55
C TRP A 25 -6.79 -16.36 -6.85
N ALA A 26 -5.69 -16.47 -6.08
CA ALA A 26 -4.74 -17.58 -6.20
C ALA A 26 -5.37 -18.96 -5.94
N ALA A 27 -6.41 -19.00 -5.10
CA ALA A 27 -7.20 -20.19 -4.81
C ALA A 27 -8.35 -20.44 -5.81
N GLY A 28 -8.42 -19.69 -6.92
CA GLY A 28 -9.43 -19.84 -7.97
C GLY A 28 -10.72 -19.04 -7.74
N GLY A 29 -10.72 -18.13 -6.76
CA GLY A 29 -11.83 -17.21 -6.54
C GLY A 29 -12.01 -16.24 -7.71
N THR A 30 -13.26 -15.88 -8.02
CA THR A 30 -13.60 -15.03 -9.17
C THR A 30 -14.30 -13.72 -8.80
N ALA A 31 -14.64 -13.53 -7.52
CA ALA A 31 -15.22 -12.28 -7.07
C ALA A 31 -14.31 -11.08 -7.39
N LEU A 32 -14.93 -9.98 -7.82
CA LEU A 32 -14.25 -8.72 -8.18
C LEU A 32 -13.25 -8.79 -9.35
N LEU A 33 -13.12 -9.91 -10.08
CA LEU A 33 -12.21 -9.97 -11.24
C LEU A 33 -12.53 -8.93 -12.32
N ALA A 34 -13.82 -8.63 -12.53
CA ALA A 34 -14.25 -7.58 -13.46
C ALA A 34 -13.63 -6.20 -13.13
N THR A 35 -13.31 -5.96 -11.86
CA THR A 35 -12.72 -4.69 -11.40
C THR A 35 -11.21 -4.58 -11.64
N LEU A 36 -10.55 -5.65 -12.11
CA LEU A 36 -9.15 -5.63 -12.57
C LEU A 36 -9.02 -5.24 -14.05
N GLY A 37 -10.09 -5.42 -14.82
CA GLY A 37 -10.09 -5.21 -16.26
C GLY A 37 -9.46 -6.33 -17.08
N GLU A 38 -9.95 -6.46 -18.31
CA GLU A 38 -9.59 -7.54 -19.23
C GLU A 38 -8.09 -7.61 -19.52
N THR A 39 -7.38 -6.47 -19.59
CA THR A 39 -5.93 -6.44 -19.82
C THR A 39 -5.14 -7.13 -18.70
N ILE A 40 -5.52 -6.93 -17.44
CA ILE A 40 -4.85 -7.59 -16.32
C ILE A 40 -5.20 -9.09 -16.30
N LEU A 41 -6.47 -9.43 -16.56
CA LEU A 41 -6.91 -10.83 -16.60
C LEU A 41 -6.22 -11.63 -17.70
N THR A 42 -6.08 -11.04 -18.90
CA THR A 42 -5.37 -11.67 -20.02
C THR A 42 -3.87 -11.78 -19.77
N ALA A 43 -3.26 -10.79 -19.11
CA ALA A 43 -1.84 -10.84 -18.74
C ALA A 43 -1.54 -11.90 -17.67
N VAL A 44 -2.45 -12.11 -16.71
CA VAL A 44 -2.32 -13.18 -15.70
C VAL A 44 -2.59 -14.55 -16.34
N GLY A 45 -3.61 -14.65 -17.20
CA GLY A 45 -3.99 -15.88 -17.88
C GLY A 45 -4.07 -17.08 -16.93
N ASP A 46 -3.45 -18.19 -17.33
CA ASP A 46 -3.36 -19.42 -16.51
C ASP A 46 -2.31 -19.34 -15.39
N SER A 47 -1.59 -18.23 -15.27
CA SER A 47 -0.51 -18.05 -14.28
C SER A 47 -1.01 -17.52 -12.93
N THR A 48 -2.25 -17.85 -12.55
CA THR A 48 -2.86 -17.46 -11.25
C THR A 48 -2.03 -17.93 -10.05
N TRP A 49 -1.22 -18.98 -10.19
CA TRP A 49 -0.28 -19.44 -9.17
C TRP A 49 0.75 -18.36 -8.78
N LEU A 50 1.07 -17.40 -9.66
CA LEU A 50 1.97 -16.26 -9.37
C LEU A 50 1.39 -15.32 -8.29
N LEU A 51 0.08 -15.40 -8.03
CA LEU A 51 -0.57 -14.62 -6.98
C LEU A 51 -0.17 -15.09 -5.58
N TRP A 52 0.35 -16.32 -5.41
CA TRP A 52 0.88 -16.79 -4.12
C TRP A 52 2.13 -16.02 -3.69
N PRO A 53 3.20 -15.91 -4.51
CA PRO A 53 4.31 -15.01 -4.22
C PRO A 53 3.87 -13.56 -3.95
N VAL A 54 2.94 -13.03 -4.76
CA VAL A 54 2.41 -11.66 -4.60
C VAL A 54 1.72 -11.49 -3.24
N THR A 55 0.93 -12.48 -2.83
CA THR A 55 0.26 -12.53 -1.52
C THR A 55 1.28 -12.52 -0.38
N ALA A 56 2.32 -13.35 -0.48
CA ALA A 56 3.39 -13.41 0.52
C ALA A 56 4.11 -12.07 0.65
N VAL A 57 4.50 -11.45 -0.47
CA VAL A 57 5.14 -10.13 -0.49
C VAL A 57 4.23 -9.07 0.15
N LYS A 58 2.95 -8.98 -0.26
CA LYS A 58 2.00 -8.02 0.31
C LYS A 58 1.83 -8.21 1.81
N THR A 59 1.70 -9.45 2.27
CA THR A 59 1.58 -9.79 3.69
C THR A 59 2.80 -9.33 4.49
N LEU A 60 4.01 -9.59 3.98
CA LEU A 60 5.25 -9.15 4.63
C LEU A 60 5.35 -7.63 4.67
N VAL A 61 5.12 -6.94 3.56
CA VAL A 61 5.15 -5.46 3.50
C VAL A 61 4.11 -4.84 4.42
N ALA A 62 2.95 -5.48 4.59
CA ALA A 62 1.88 -5.01 5.46
C ALA A 62 2.23 -5.17 6.96
N VAL A 63 2.77 -6.33 7.35
CA VAL A 63 2.94 -6.72 8.75
C VAL A 63 4.29 -6.30 9.34
N LEU A 64 5.38 -6.40 8.57
CA LEU A 64 6.73 -6.16 9.09
C LEU A 64 6.93 -4.77 9.71
N PRO A 65 6.41 -3.65 9.16
CA PRO A 65 6.52 -2.34 9.80
C PRO A 65 5.93 -2.30 11.22
N LEU A 66 4.82 -3.00 11.45
CA LEU A 66 4.17 -3.10 12.76
C LEU A 66 4.97 -3.96 13.74
N VAL A 67 5.63 -5.02 13.25
CA VAL A 67 6.53 -5.86 14.04
C VAL A 67 7.79 -5.08 14.42
N PHE A 68 8.46 -4.45 13.45
CA PHE A 68 9.67 -3.66 13.65
C PHE A 68 9.46 -2.43 14.53
N GLU A 69 8.25 -1.88 14.59
CA GLU A 69 7.88 -0.84 15.56
C GLU A 69 8.01 -1.30 17.02
N ARG A 70 7.87 -2.62 17.27
CA ARG A 70 7.99 -3.23 18.60
C ARG A 70 9.39 -3.76 18.86
N THR A 71 9.96 -4.47 17.89
CA THR A 71 11.22 -5.22 18.04
C THR A 71 12.47 -4.43 17.65
N GLY A 72 12.31 -3.27 17.01
CA GLY A 72 13.40 -2.55 16.37
C GLY A 72 13.48 -2.83 14.87
N TRP A 73 14.03 -1.88 14.12
CA TRP A 73 14.16 -1.94 12.67
C TRP A 73 15.52 -2.52 12.29
N PRO A 74 15.59 -3.66 11.57
CA PRO A 74 16.85 -4.14 11.02
C PRO A 74 17.46 -3.14 10.01
N PRO A 75 18.78 -3.23 9.73
CA PRO A 75 19.42 -2.39 8.71
C PRO A 75 18.66 -2.45 7.38
N LEU A 76 18.63 -1.34 6.64
CA LEU A 76 18.01 -1.18 5.32
C LEU A 76 16.48 -1.33 5.24
N THR A 77 15.84 -2.13 6.10
CA THR A 77 14.38 -2.37 6.08
C THR A 77 13.57 -1.09 6.21
N ARG A 78 14.09 -0.10 6.94
CA ARG A 78 13.44 1.21 7.06
C ARG A 78 13.49 2.01 5.77
N ALA A 79 14.59 1.95 5.03
CA ALA A 79 14.72 2.60 3.72
C ALA A 79 13.80 1.91 2.70
N LEU A 80 13.75 0.57 2.72
CA LEU A 80 12.82 -0.20 1.90
C LEU A 80 11.36 0.13 2.21
N ALA A 81 11.00 0.34 3.49
CA ALA A 81 9.65 0.76 3.86
C ALA A 81 9.31 2.16 3.37
N TRP A 82 10.27 3.10 3.36
CA TRP A 82 10.09 4.42 2.73
C TRP A 82 9.86 4.29 1.22
N LEU A 83 10.67 3.48 0.54
CA LEU A 83 10.54 3.23 -0.88
C LEU A 83 9.19 2.58 -1.21
N ALA A 84 8.80 1.53 -0.49
CA ALA A 84 7.52 0.86 -0.66
C ALA A 84 6.35 1.83 -0.46
N GLY A 85 6.38 2.63 0.61
CA GLY A 85 5.36 3.66 0.85
C GLY A 85 5.29 4.69 -0.27
N ALA A 86 6.42 5.15 -0.81
CA ALA A 86 6.46 6.09 -1.92
C ALA A 86 5.88 5.49 -3.20
N VAL A 87 6.27 4.27 -3.55
CA VAL A 87 5.74 3.54 -4.71
C VAL A 87 4.22 3.37 -4.59
N LEU A 88 3.73 2.95 -3.42
CA LEU A 88 2.30 2.78 -3.16
C LEU A 88 1.51 4.09 -3.32
N VAL A 89 2.04 5.19 -2.80
CA VAL A 89 1.39 6.52 -2.92
C VAL A 89 1.39 7.00 -4.36
N LEU A 90 2.51 6.87 -5.07
CA LEU A 90 2.60 7.31 -6.46
C LEU A 90 1.69 6.47 -7.35
N TRP A 91 1.79 5.15 -7.27
CA TRP A 91 0.97 4.23 -8.06
C TRP A 91 -0.51 4.39 -7.75
N GLY A 92 -0.88 4.23 -6.47
CA GLY A 92 -2.26 4.33 -6.02
C GLY A 92 -2.86 5.72 -6.27
N GLY A 93 -2.10 6.77 -5.99
CA GLY A 93 -2.54 8.16 -6.19
C GLY A 93 -2.76 8.51 -7.66
N ILE A 94 -1.80 8.20 -8.53
CA ILE A 94 -1.91 8.48 -9.97
C ILE A 94 -3.11 7.74 -10.57
N ASN A 95 -3.27 6.45 -10.28
CA ASN A 95 -4.38 5.67 -10.83
C ASN A 95 -5.73 6.10 -10.26
N THR A 96 -5.81 6.41 -8.95
CA THR A 96 -7.03 6.93 -8.33
C THR A 96 -7.48 8.23 -9.00
N ILE A 97 -6.56 9.17 -9.18
CA ILE A 97 -6.84 10.47 -9.83
C ILE A 97 -7.26 10.24 -11.27
N THR A 98 -6.47 9.46 -12.03
CA THR A 98 -6.73 9.18 -13.45
C THR A 98 -8.10 8.53 -13.63
N GLY A 99 -8.44 7.54 -12.81
CA GLY A 99 -9.74 6.87 -12.88
C GLY A 99 -10.91 7.81 -12.61
N ASN A 100 -10.80 8.71 -11.63
CA ASN A 100 -11.84 9.72 -11.37
C ASN A 100 -11.93 10.76 -12.49
N LEU A 101 -10.82 11.16 -13.12
CA LEU A 101 -10.82 12.07 -14.26
C LEU A 101 -11.51 11.44 -15.49
N VAL A 102 -11.33 10.14 -15.71
CA VAL A 102 -12.00 9.40 -16.79
C VAL A 102 -13.50 9.22 -16.47
N LEU A 103 -13.85 8.80 -15.26
CA LEU A 103 -15.25 8.60 -14.86
C LEU A 103 -16.06 9.90 -14.82
N SER A 104 -15.42 11.04 -14.57
CA SER A 104 -16.06 12.37 -14.61
C SER A 104 -16.18 12.95 -16.03
N GLY A 105 -15.62 12.29 -17.04
CA GLY A 105 -15.62 12.76 -18.44
C GLY A 105 -14.63 13.88 -18.73
N ILE A 106 -13.79 14.29 -17.77
CA ILE A 106 -12.73 15.28 -17.98
C ILE A 106 -11.68 14.73 -18.94
N ILE A 107 -11.37 13.43 -18.83
CA ILE A 107 -10.51 12.70 -19.77
C ILE A 107 -11.36 11.68 -20.53
N SER A 108 -11.27 11.70 -21.87
CA SER A 108 -11.92 10.71 -22.73
C SER A 108 -10.87 9.90 -23.49
N PRO A 109 -10.63 8.63 -23.10
CA PRO A 109 -9.70 7.75 -23.81
C PRO A 109 -10.18 7.50 -25.25
N ALA A 110 -9.27 7.65 -26.23
CA ALA A 110 -9.60 7.56 -27.65
C ALA A 110 -10.14 6.18 -28.10
N GLY A 111 -9.95 5.13 -27.29
CA GLY A 111 -10.44 3.76 -27.55
C GLY A 111 -11.58 3.32 -26.62
N GLY A 112 -12.17 4.23 -25.84
CA GLY A 112 -13.06 3.86 -24.74
C GLY A 112 -12.30 3.25 -23.56
N TYR A 113 -13.03 2.74 -22.58
CA TYR A 113 -12.47 2.07 -21.40
C TYR A 113 -13.45 1.04 -20.83
N ASP A 114 -12.93 0.01 -20.19
CA ASP A 114 -13.72 -0.90 -19.36
C ASP A 114 -14.18 -0.16 -18.11
N ARG A 115 -15.49 0.05 -18.00
CA ARG A 115 -16.07 0.86 -16.93
C ARG A 115 -15.96 0.19 -15.57
N ASP A 116 -16.08 -1.13 -15.49
CA ASP A 116 -16.01 -1.86 -14.22
C ASP A 116 -14.58 -1.89 -13.69
N ALA A 117 -13.61 -2.07 -14.59
CA ALA A 117 -12.19 -1.92 -14.28
C ALA A 117 -11.89 -0.50 -13.78
N MET A 118 -12.41 0.52 -14.48
CA MET A 118 -12.17 1.91 -14.11
C MET A 118 -12.73 2.25 -12.74
N ILE A 119 -13.93 1.76 -12.40
CA ILE A 119 -14.52 1.90 -11.05
C ILE A 119 -13.66 1.17 -10.01
N GLY A 120 -13.20 -0.05 -10.33
CA GLY A 120 -12.28 -0.81 -9.49
C GLY A 120 -11.03 -0.03 -9.14
N HIS A 121 -10.35 0.50 -10.15
CA HIS A 121 -9.16 1.30 -9.99
C HIS A 121 -9.45 2.62 -9.26
N ALA A 122 -10.50 3.35 -9.63
CA ALA A 122 -10.80 4.66 -9.07
C ALA A 122 -11.21 4.62 -7.59
N TRP A 123 -11.95 3.59 -7.15
CA TRP A 123 -12.63 3.59 -5.84
C TRP A 123 -12.31 2.39 -4.94
N LEU A 124 -11.67 1.34 -5.45
CA LEU A 124 -11.39 0.13 -4.66
C LEU A 124 -9.89 -0.14 -4.52
N TRP A 125 -9.20 -0.44 -5.61
CA TRP A 125 -7.83 -0.98 -5.54
C TRP A 125 -6.77 0.09 -5.31
N ASP A 126 -6.74 1.12 -6.15
CA ASP A 126 -5.70 2.14 -6.08
C ASP A 126 -5.86 3.09 -4.88
N PRO A 127 -7.09 3.45 -4.44
CA PRO A 127 -7.27 4.16 -3.18
C PRO A 127 -6.80 3.36 -1.98
N LEU A 128 -6.98 2.04 -1.98
CA LEU A 128 -6.52 1.18 -0.90
C LEU A 128 -4.99 1.10 -0.86
N PHE A 129 -4.32 1.02 -2.02
CA PHE A 129 -2.87 1.17 -2.11
C PHE A 129 -2.40 2.55 -1.62
N LEU A 130 -3.11 3.63 -1.99
CA LEU A 130 -2.80 4.98 -1.56
C LEU A 130 -2.91 5.13 -0.04
N ILE A 131 -4.00 4.67 0.57
CA ILE A 131 -4.22 4.71 2.02
C ILE A 131 -3.13 3.89 2.73
N TRP A 132 -2.81 2.69 2.22
CA TRP A 132 -1.72 1.87 2.75
C TRP A 132 -0.38 2.62 2.72
N GLY A 133 -0.01 3.18 1.56
CA GLY A 133 1.23 3.92 1.40
C GLY A 133 1.31 5.15 2.31
N LEU A 134 0.27 5.98 2.35
CA LEU A 134 0.21 7.16 3.22
C LEU A 134 0.33 6.78 4.70
N ALA A 135 -0.42 5.76 5.13
CA ALA A 135 -0.37 5.28 6.51
C ALA A 135 1.03 4.78 6.89
N LEU A 136 1.70 4.05 5.98
CA LEU A 136 3.07 3.58 6.18
C LEU A 136 4.04 4.76 6.33
N LEU A 137 4.01 5.73 5.40
CA LEU A 137 4.87 6.91 5.42
C LEU A 137 4.65 7.77 6.68
N VAL A 138 3.39 7.94 7.11
CA VAL A 138 3.05 8.66 8.35
C VAL A 138 3.62 7.93 9.57
N GLY A 139 3.54 6.60 9.62
CA GLY A 139 4.15 5.80 10.69
C GLY A 139 5.67 5.98 10.75
N LEU A 140 6.34 5.93 9.60
CA LEU A 140 7.78 6.16 9.48
C LEU A 140 8.18 7.58 9.90
N TRP A 141 7.41 8.59 9.49
CA TRP A 141 7.68 9.98 9.82
C TRP A 141 7.52 10.23 11.33
N ARG A 142 6.42 9.78 11.95
CA ARG A 142 6.13 9.95 13.38
C ARG A 142 7.18 9.29 14.29
N THR A 143 7.65 8.10 13.90
CA THR A 143 8.70 7.39 14.66
C THR A 143 10.07 8.06 14.52
N ARG A 144 10.40 8.66 13.36
CA ARG A 144 11.64 9.45 13.17
C ARG A 144 11.66 10.72 14.02
N ALA A 145 10.55 11.45 14.05
CA ALA A 145 10.42 12.69 14.82
C ALA A 145 10.54 12.44 16.33
N ALA A 146 10.01 11.32 16.82
CA ALA A 146 10.13 10.92 18.22
C ALA A 146 11.59 10.65 18.61
N ALA A 147 12.32 9.86 17.82
CA ALA A 147 13.73 9.54 18.08
C ALA A 147 14.63 10.80 18.12
N ARG A 148 14.43 11.75 17.19
CA ARG A 148 15.17 13.01 17.15
C ARG A 148 14.92 13.89 18.39
N ARG A 149 13.67 13.95 18.86
CA ARG A 149 13.32 14.74 20.05
C ARG A 149 13.98 14.18 21.30
N THR A 150 13.97 12.86 21.48
CA THR A 150 14.64 12.21 22.61
C THR A 150 16.14 12.51 22.61
N ALA A 151 16.81 12.36 21.47
CA ALA A 151 18.25 12.64 21.35
C ALA A 151 18.59 14.11 21.68
N MET A 152 17.74 15.07 21.28
CA MET A 152 17.93 16.49 21.59
C MET A 152 17.84 16.76 23.09
N ILE A 153 16.83 16.20 23.79
CA ILE A 153 16.66 16.37 25.24
C ILE A 153 17.88 15.81 25.99
N THR A 154 18.34 14.62 25.63
CA THR A 154 19.53 14.00 26.25
C THR A 154 20.77 14.87 26.08
N ASN A 155 20.99 15.45 24.89
CA ASN A 155 22.15 16.30 24.62
C ASN A 155 22.14 17.62 25.43
N VAL A 156 20.95 18.19 25.67
CA VAL A 156 20.80 19.39 26.53
C VAL A 156 21.15 19.05 27.99
N GLN A 157 20.71 17.89 28.50
CA GLN A 157 21.01 17.47 29.88
C GLN A 157 22.48 17.16 30.11
N THR A 158 23.20 16.65 29.10
CA THR A 158 24.65 16.38 29.21
C THR A 158 25.53 17.63 29.12
N LYS A 159 24.96 18.79 28.76
CA LYS A 159 25.69 20.05 28.60
C LYS A 159 25.41 21.08 29.70
N ALA A 160 24.54 20.76 30.65
CA ALA A 160 24.24 21.57 31.84
C ALA A 160 25.00 20.98 33.05
#